data_AF-A0A412FB52-F1
#
_entry.id   AF-A0A412FB52-F1
#
_cell.length_a   1.000
_cell.length_b   1.000
_cell.length_c   1.000
_cell.angle_alpha   90.00
_cell.angle_beta   90.00
_cell.angle_gamma   90.00
#
_symmetry.space_group_name_H-M   'P 1'
#
loop_
_entity.id
_entity.type
_entity.pdbx_description
1 polymer ?
#
loop_
_entity_poly.entity_id
_entity_poly.type
_entity_poly.pdbx_seq_one_letter_code
_entity_poly.pdbx_strand_id
1 'polypeptide(L)'
;MTNVIDTEKLGSYIVELKNLHTEWAAKNVVMPDVGECGGSTIIQIEEMGKQYQKMQEAFVLLLENTISYMEQRKSSVETKEKAHSETFSS
;
A
#
# COMPACT_ATOMS: atom_id res chain seq x y z
N MET A 1 17.03 -18.25 -19.00
CA MET A 1 16.59 -16.87 -19.28
C MET A 1 16.45 -16.18 -17.93
N THR A 2 17.42 -15.37 -17.53
CA THR A 2 17.33 -14.57 -16.30
C THR A 2 16.36 -13.43 -16.59
N ASN A 3 15.19 -13.44 -15.95
CA ASN A 3 14.30 -12.28 -15.97
C ASN A 3 15.04 -11.13 -15.28
N VAL A 4 15.61 -10.23 -16.07
CA VAL A 4 16.16 -8.97 -15.57
C VAL A 4 14.98 -8.15 -15.06
N ILE A 5 15.09 -7.66 -13.83
CA ILE A 5 14.06 -6.82 -13.24
C ILE A 5 14.27 -5.40 -13.78
N ASP A 6 13.25 -4.87 -14.45
CA ASP A 6 13.21 -3.48 -14.90
C ASP A 6 12.97 -2.57 -13.69
N THR A 7 14.03 -1.92 -13.21
CA THR A 7 14.02 -1.07 -12.02
C THR A 7 13.33 0.29 -12.26
N GLU A 8 13.27 0.76 -13.50
CA GLU A 8 12.54 1.99 -13.87
C GLU A 8 11.03 1.75 -13.84
N LYS A 9 10.58 0.65 -14.44
CA LYS A 9 9.18 0.24 -14.40
C LYS A 9 8.74 -0.09 -12.98
N LEU A 10 9.58 -0.76 -12.19
CA LEU A 10 9.34 -0.99 -10.77
C LEU A 10 9.20 0.33 -10.00
N GLY A 11 10.04 1.33 -10.31
CA GLY A 11 9.94 2.67 -9.75
C GLY A 11 8.60 3.37 -10.05
N SER A 12 8.11 3.21 -11.28
CA SER A 12 6.81 3.78 -11.69
C SER A 12 5.65 3.17 -10.90
N TYR A 13 5.64 1.84 -10.71
CA TYR A 13 4.63 1.18 -9.89
C TYR A 13 4.69 1.58 -8.42
N ILE A 14 5.89 1.79 -7.85
CA ILE A 14 6.02 2.31 -6.48
C ILE A 14 5.37 3.68 -6.35
N VAL A 15 5.52 4.56 -7.34
CA VAL A 15 4.89 5.90 -7.33
C VAL A 15 3.36 5.79 -7.39
N GLU A 16 2.82 4.94 -8.27
CA GLU A 16 1.38 4.69 -8.34
C GLU A 16 0.82 4.18 -7.01
N LEU A 17 1.49 3.21 -6.37
CA LEU A 17 1.10 2.68 -5.07
C LEU A 17 1.18 3.74 -3.96
N LYS A 18 2.20 4.60 -3.97
CA LYS A 18 2.30 5.72 -3.02
C LYS A 18 1.15 6.70 -3.16
N ASN A 19 0.78 7.05 -4.39
CA ASN A 19 -0.37 7.92 -4.64
C ASN A 19 -1.67 7.29 -4.14
N LEU A 20 -1.87 6.00 -4.41
CA LEU A 20 -3.02 5.25 -3.92
C LEU A 20 -3.04 5.19 -2.38
N HIS A 21 -1.90 4.91 -1.75
CA HIS A 21 -1.78 4.91 -0.29
C HIS A 21 -2.16 6.28 0.30
N THR A 22 -1.63 7.37 -0.25
CA THR A 22 -1.98 8.73 0.18
C THR A 22 -3.47 9.02 0.04
N GLU A 23 -4.08 8.65 -1.09
CA GLU A 23 -5.51 8.84 -1.31
C GLU A 23 -6.34 8.08 -0.27
N TRP A 24 -6.04 6.81 -0.04
CA TRP A 24 -6.80 5.94 0.86
C TRP A 24 -6.54 6.25 2.34
N ALA A 25 -5.33 6.63 2.72
CA ALA A 25 -5.03 7.08 4.08
C ALA A 25 -5.76 8.39 4.42
N ALA A 26 -6.02 9.24 3.43
CA ALA A 26 -6.75 10.49 3.62
C ALA A 26 -8.27 10.32 3.77
N LYS A 27 -8.84 9.17 3.35
CA LYS A 27 -10.28 8.90 3.46
C LYS A 27 -10.70 8.54 4.88
N ASN A 28 -10.37 9.32 5.90
CA ASN A 28 -10.74 8.98 7.28
C ASN A 28 -12.24 9.26 7.53
N VAL A 29 -13.10 8.30 7.20
CA VAL A 29 -14.54 8.38 7.47
C VAL A 29 -14.83 7.56 8.72
N VAL A 30 -15.11 8.26 9.82
CA VAL A 30 -15.56 7.64 11.06
C VAL A 30 -17.08 7.60 11.04
N MET A 31 -17.65 6.41 11.23
CA MET A 31 -19.10 6.29 11.38
C MET A 31 -19.57 6.98 12.67
N PRO A 32 -20.67 7.75 12.61
CA PRO A 32 -21.26 8.30 13.82
C PRO A 32 -21.75 7.15 14.72
N ASP A 33 -21.43 7.24 16.00
CA ASP A 33 -22.02 6.38 17.03
C ASP A 33 -23.48 6.78 17.22
N VAL A 34 -24.39 5.84 16.96
CA VAL A 34 -25.84 6.08 17.03
C VAL A 34 -26.44 5.59 18.35
N GLY A 35 -25.64 4.96 19.22
CA GLY A 35 -26.08 4.36 20.48
C GLY A 35 -27.24 3.35 20.33
N GLU A 36 -27.85 2.97 21.45
CA GLU A 36 -29.01 2.06 21.47
C GLU A 36 -30.32 2.73 20.99
N CYS A 37 -30.29 4.04 20.71
CA CYS A 37 -31.48 4.81 20.32
C CYS A 37 -31.75 4.80 18.81
N GLY A 38 -30.81 4.31 18.00
CA GLY A 38 -31.04 4.08 16.57
C GLY A 38 -31.99 2.88 16.39
N GLY A 39 -33.05 3.04 15.61
CA GLY A 39 -33.83 1.87 15.16
C GLY A 39 -32.92 0.83 14.48
N SER A 40 -33.33 -0.44 14.43
CA SER A 40 -32.48 -1.56 13.96
C SER A 40 -31.76 -1.31 12.63
N THR A 41 -32.39 -0.61 11.68
CA THR A 41 -31.78 -0.20 10.40
C THR A 41 -30.57 0.72 10.59
N ILE A 42 -30.63 1.66 11.53
CA ILE A 42 -29.55 2.62 11.80
C ILE A 42 -28.35 1.91 12.43
N ILE A 43 -28.60 1.00 13.38
CA ILE A 43 -27.55 0.16 14.00
C ILE A 43 -26.84 -0.69 12.93
N GLN A 44 -27.58 -1.26 11.98
CA GLN A 44 -26.97 -2.03 10.89
C GLN A 44 -26.10 -1.17 9.96
N ILE A 45 -26.51 0.07 9.67
CA ILE A 45 -25.71 1.02 8.88
C ILE A 45 -24.41 1.38 9.62
N GLU A 46 -24.49 1.62 10.93
CA GLU A 46 -23.32 1.86 11.78
C GLU A 46 -22.34 0.68 11.71
N GLU A 47 -22.82 -0.54 11.90
CA GLU A 47 -21.98 -1.74 11.84
C GLU A 47 -21.34 -1.90 10.45
N MET A 48 -22.11 -1.71 9.37
CA MET A 48 -21.56 -1.75 8.02
C MET A 48 -20.43 -0.75 7.83
N GLY A 49 -20.60 0.50 8.27
CA GLY A 49 -19.56 1.50 8.12
C GLY A 49 -18.34 1.23 9.01
N LYS A 50 -18.49 0.64 10.20
CA LYS A 50 -17.36 0.14 11.00
C LYS A 50 -16.57 -0.95 10.27
N GLN A 51 -17.26 -1.85 9.56
CA GLN A 51 -16.59 -2.88 8.75
C GLN A 51 -15.85 -2.25 7.55
N TYR A 52 -16.45 -1.25 6.89
CA TYR A 52 -15.76 -0.51 5.83
C TYR A 52 -14.51 0.21 6.33
N GLN A 53 -14.58 0.83 7.51
CA GLN A 53 -13.42 1.47 8.14
C GLN A 53 -12.29 0.47 8.39
N LYS A 54 -12.59 -0.69 9.00
CA LYS A 54 -11.59 -1.75 9.21
C LYS A 54 -10.99 -2.26 7.91
N MET A 55 -11.81 -2.41 6.87
CA MET A 55 -11.35 -2.85 5.56
C MET A 55 -10.41 -1.82 4.92
N GLN A 56 -10.72 -0.53 5.05
CA GLN A 56 -9.85 0.55 4.59
C GLN A 56 -8.51 0.55 5.34
N GLU A 57 -8.52 0.43 6.66
CA GLU A 57 -7.29 0.38 7.47
C GLU A 57 -6.39 -0.80 7.05
N ALA A 58 -6.99 -1.98 6.83
CA ALA A 58 -6.28 -3.14 6.32
C ALA A 58 -5.72 -2.93 4.90
N PHE A 59 -6.46 -2.22 4.04
CA PHE A 59 -6.01 -1.91 2.68
C PHE A 59 -4.84 -0.93 2.67
N VAL A 60 -4.89 0.13 3.50
CA VAL A 60 -3.78 1.07 3.67
C VAL A 60 -2.52 0.35 4.15
N LEU A 61 -2.65 -0.53 5.16
CA LEU A 61 -1.52 -1.32 5.67
C LEU A 61 -0.94 -2.27 4.60
N LEU A 62 -1.80 -2.88 3.77
CA LEU A 62 -1.34 -3.72 2.66
C LEU A 62 -0.52 -2.90 1.64
N LEU A 63 -0.97 -1.68 1.31
CA LEU A 63 -0.24 -0.78 0.41
C LEU A 63 1.11 -0.40 1.01
N GLU A 64 1.16 -0.02 2.29
CA GLU A 64 2.41 0.34 2.99
C GLU A 64 3.43 -0.81 2.95
N ASN A 65 2.99 -2.03 3.30
CA ASN A 65 3.84 -3.22 3.27
C ASN A 65 4.33 -3.55 1.85
N THR A 66 3.47 -3.39 0.85
CA THR A 66 3.82 -3.65 -0.56
C THR A 66 4.83 -2.64 -1.07
N ILE A 67 4.64 -1.35 -0.77
CA ILE A 67 5.57 -0.27 -1.12
C ILE A 67 6.95 -0.56 -0.50
N SER A 68 7.00 -0.86 0.80
CA SER A 68 8.24 -1.18 1.51
C SER A 68 8.98 -2.35 0.87
N TYR A 69 8.27 -3.44 0.57
CA TYR A 69 8.85 -4.58 -0.14
C TYR A 69 9.43 -4.20 -1.51
N MET A 70 8.68 -3.44 -2.31
CA MET A 70 9.12 -3.07 -3.67
C MET A 70 10.32 -2.12 -3.65
N GLU A 71 10.38 -1.18 -2.70
CA GLU A 71 11.53 -0.30 -2.50
C GLU A 71 12.78 -1.09 -2.11
N GLN A 72 12.67 -2.01 -1.15
CA GLN A 72 13.76 -2.91 -0.77
C GLN A 72 14.22 -3.77 -1.94
N ARG A 73 13.26 -4.30 -2.72
CA ARG A 73 13.58 -5.14 -3.88
C ARG A 73 14.32 -4.35 -4.95
N LYS A 74 13.89 -3.12 -5.25
CA LYS A 74 14.54 -2.21 -6.20
C LYS A 74 15.98 -1.92 -5.77
N SER A 75 16.17 -1.48 -4.52
CA SER A 75 17.50 -1.19 -3.96
C SER A 75 18.44 -2.39 -4.02
N SER A 76 17.93 -3.60 -3.76
CA SER A 76 18.71 -4.84 -3.85
C SER A 76 19.16 -5.16 -5.28
N VAL A 77 18.35 -4.87 -6.30
CA VAL A 77 18.73 -5.06 -7.72
C VAL A 77 19.81 -4.06 -8.11
N GLU A 78 19.56 -2.77 -7.87
CA GLU A 78 20.48 -1.69 -8.26
C GLU A 78 21.87 -1.86 -7.61
N THR A 79 21.92 -2.32 -6.36
CA THR A 79 23.18 -2.58 -5.65
C THR A 79 23.95 -3.76 -6.26
N LYS A 80 23.24 -4.83 -6.63
CA LYS A 80 23.84 -6.00 -7.29
C LYS A 80 24.38 -5.65 -8.68
N GLU A 81 23.64 -4.85 -9.44
CA GLU A 81 24.06 -4.38 -10.76
C GLU A 81 25.31 -3.48 -10.66
N LYS A 82 25.34 -2.56 -9.69
CA LYS A 82 26.50 -1.70 -9.45
C LYS A 82 27.76 -2.50 -9.10
N ALA A 83 27.66 -3.44 -8.15
CA ALA A 83 28.79 -4.29 -7.76
C ALA A 83 29.31 -5.15 -8.94
N HIS A 84 28.40 -5.64 -9.78
CA HIS A 84 28.79 -6.36 -10.99
C HIS A 84 29.52 -5.46 -11.99
N SER A 85 29.04 -4.24 -12.24
CA SER A 85 29.70 -3.30 -13.16
C SER A 85 31.11 -2.89 -12.73
N GLU A 86 31.35 -2.71 -11.42
CA GLU A 86 32.66 -2.35 -10.85
C GLU A 86 33.68 -3.48 -10.97
N THR A 87 33.23 -4.74 -10.84
CA THR A 87 34.10 -5.93 -10.91
C THR A 87 34.58 -6.21 -12.34
N PHE A 88 33.79 -5.86 -13.36
CA PHE A 88 34.14 -6.07 -14.77
C PHE A 88 34.90 -4.90 -15.41
N SER A 89 35.00 -3.77 -14.71
CA SER A 89 35.72 -2.57 -15.17
C SER A 89 37.15 -2.45 -14.60
N SER A 90 37.60 -3.42 -13.81
CA SER A 90 38.95 -3.52 -13.22
C SER A 90 39.75 -4.65 -13.86
#